data_AF-A0A933K4T1-F1
#
_entry.id   AF-A0A933K4T1-F1
#
_cell.length_a   1.000
_cell.length_b   1.000
_cell.length_c   1.000
_cell.angle_alpha   90.00
_cell.angle_beta   90.00
_cell.angle_gamma   90.00
#
_symmetry.space_group_name_H-M   'P 1'
#
loop_
_entity.id
_entity.type
_entity.pdbx_description
1 polymer ?
#
loop_
_entity_poly.entity_id
_entity_poly.type
_entity_poly.pdbx_seq_one_letter_code
_entity_poly.pdbx_strand_id
1 'polypeptide(L)'
;MPDLLGHVAVARLALELAGVAAVLERGEPASEDARLACFYLGSILPDLVTRPFHILFPGCTAYVEVLDSPFCLALWALMLSQAFAGPLRRAALRCLSAGIATHVVIDLVQRHIAGGYMLLFPFSVATPTWGLLWPEQSVGLSLALAAVALVVEIAARRRRRPATGTDAAVHS
;
A
#
# COMPACT_ATOMS: atom_id res chain seq x y z
N MET A 1 13.52 -4.12 -7.78
CA MET A 1 12.18 -4.28 -7.20
C MET A 1 12.13 -3.39 -5.96
N PRO A 2 11.10 -2.57 -5.80
CA PRO A 2 10.87 -1.76 -4.62
C PRO A 2 10.82 -2.71 -3.43
N ASP A 3 11.49 -2.31 -2.38
CA ASP A 3 11.42 -2.95 -1.09
C ASP A 3 10.07 -2.68 -0.44
N LEU A 4 9.64 -3.55 0.47
CA LEU A 4 8.38 -3.43 1.22
C LEU A 4 8.21 -2.01 1.83
N LEU A 5 9.33 -1.38 2.17
CA LEU A 5 9.43 -0.02 2.69
C LEU A 5 9.01 1.04 1.66
N GLY A 6 9.37 0.89 0.39
CA GLY A 6 8.97 1.78 -0.70
C GLY A 6 7.45 1.77 -0.91
N HIS A 7 6.83 0.59 -0.89
CA HIS A 7 5.39 0.45 -0.99
C HIS A 7 4.65 1.13 0.17
N VAL A 8 5.12 0.92 1.41
CA VAL A 8 4.54 1.58 2.59
C VAL A 8 4.73 3.09 2.54
N ALA A 9 5.90 3.56 2.10
CA ALA A 9 6.20 4.99 2.00
C ALA A 9 5.31 5.69 0.95
N VAL A 10 5.15 5.09 -0.24
CA VAL A 10 4.26 5.63 -1.27
C VAL A 10 2.81 5.56 -0.80
N ALA A 11 2.40 4.46 -0.16
CA ALA A 11 1.06 4.34 0.42
C ALA A 11 0.78 5.48 1.43
N ARG A 12 1.76 5.80 2.30
CA ARG A 12 1.65 6.94 3.22
C ARG A 12 1.54 8.27 2.49
N LEU A 13 2.36 8.49 1.46
CA LEU A 13 2.31 9.73 0.68
C LEU A 13 1.02 9.85 -0.13
N ALA A 14 0.48 8.76 -0.66
CA ALA A 14 -0.80 8.73 -1.36
C ALA A 14 -1.96 9.09 -0.41
N LEU A 15 -1.89 8.69 0.85
CA LEU A 15 -2.84 9.10 1.89
C LEU A 15 -2.76 10.60 2.23
N GLU A 16 -1.57 11.18 2.21
CA GLU A 16 -1.33 12.60 2.54
C GLU A 16 -1.55 13.54 1.34
N LEU A 17 -1.25 13.11 0.11
CA LEU A 17 -1.31 13.93 -1.11
C LEU A 17 -2.62 13.81 -1.89
N ALA A 18 -3.35 12.70 -1.74
CA ALA A 18 -4.58 12.45 -2.49
C ALA A 18 -5.76 12.17 -1.56
N GLY A 19 -6.97 12.42 -2.05
CA GLY A 19 -8.25 12.10 -1.43
C GLY A 19 -8.53 10.61 -1.19
N VAL A 20 -7.51 9.78 -0.93
CA VAL A 20 -7.67 8.44 -0.31
C VAL A 20 -8.26 8.60 1.10
N ALA A 21 -8.03 9.74 1.76
CA ALA A 21 -8.85 10.17 2.91
C ALA A 21 -10.35 10.04 2.61
N ALA A 22 -10.83 10.39 1.41
CA ALA A 22 -12.22 10.20 1.01
C ALA A 22 -12.64 8.72 0.82
N VAL A 23 -11.69 7.81 0.57
CA VAL A 23 -11.96 6.35 0.60
C VAL A 23 -12.11 5.87 2.06
N LEU A 24 -11.32 6.44 2.98
CA LEU A 24 -11.41 6.18 4.42
C LEU A 24 -12.65 6.84 5.06
N GLU A 25 -13.08 8.00 4.58
CA GLU A 25 -14.11 8.85 5.18
C GLU A 25 -15.55 8.54 4.73
N ARG A 26 -15.76 7.63 3.76
CA ARG A 26 -17.11 7.26 3.31
C ARG A 26 -17.86 6.45 4.36
N GLY A 27 -18.47 7.15 5.32
CA GLY A 27 -19.73 6.80 6.01
C GLY A 27 -19.79 5.49 6.82
N GLU A 28 -18.70 4.75 6.93
CA GLU A 28 -18.69 3.48 7.66
C GLU A 28 -18.20 3.66 9.10
N PRO A 29 -18.83 3.02 10.09
CA PRO A 29 -18.53 3.16 11.51
C PRO A 29 -17.19 2.54 11.96
N ALA A 30 -16.31 2.21 11.03
CA ALA A 30 -14.99 1.68 11.32
C ALA A 30 -14.09 2.74 11.99
N SER A 31 -13.21 2.31 12.90
CA SER A 31 -12.14 3.20 13.38
C SER A 31 -11.20 3.54 12.22
N GLU A 32 -10.66 4.76 12.24
CA GLU A 32 -9.69 5.23 11.25
C GLU A 32 -8.47 4.31 11.19
N ASP A 33 -7.98 3.88 12.35
CA ASP A 33 -6.84 2.96 12.48
C ASP A 33 -7.07 1.63 11.77
N ALA A 34 -8.27 1.04 11.88
CA ALA A 34 -8.58 -0.22 11.22
C ALA A 34 -8.58 -0.08 9.69
N ARG A 35 -9.07 1.05 9.18
CA ARG A 35 -9.07 1.33 7.74
C ARG A 35 -7.65 1.57 7.21
N LEU A 36 -6.84 2.32 7.96
CA LEU A 36 -5.43 2.54 7.65
C LEU A 36 -4.64 1.22 7.64
N ALA A 37 -4.86 0.36 8.64
CA ALA A 37 -4.23 -0.95 8.70
C ALA A 37 -4.59 -1.81 7.48
N CYS A 38 -5.86 -1.83 7.07
CA CYS A 38 -6.31 -2.53 5.86
C CYS A 38 -5.67 -1.96 4.59
N PHE A 39 -5.53 -0.63 4.50
CA PHE A 39 -4.89 0.01 3.36
C PHE A 39 -3.40 -0.34 3.26
N TYR A 40 -2.65 -0.24 4.35
CA TYR A 40 -1.24 -0.65 4.36
C TYR A 40 -1.09 -2.14 4.08
N LEU A 41 -1.93 -2.98 4.68
CA LEU A 41 -1.94 -4.41 4.39
C LEU A 41 -2.15 -4.66 2.89
N GLY A 42 -3.11 -3.97 2.27
CA GLY A 42 -3.34 -4.04 0.82
C GLY A 42 -2.10 -3.64 0.00
N SER A 43 -1.39 -2.59 0.41
CA SER A 43 -0.20 -2.09 -0.29
C SER A 43 1.02 -3.01 -0.23
N ILE A 44 1.06 -3.96 0.71
CA ILE A 44 2.15 -4.94 0.84
C ILE A 44 1.69 -6.37 0.55
N LEU A 45 0.38 -6.58 0.35
CA LEU A 45 -0.21 -7.89 0.18
C LEU A 45 0.39 -8.67 -1.01
N PRO A 46 0.56 -8.07 -2.21
CA PRO A 46 1.34 -8.63 -3.30
C PRO A 46 2.66 -9.29 -2.88
N ASP A 47 3.50 -8.51 -2.19
CA ASP A 47 4.80 -8.96 -1.71
C ASP A 47 4.67 -10.08 -0.68
N LEU A 48 3.67 -10.02 0.20
CA LEU A 48 3.43 -11.05 1.21
C LEU A 48 3.02 -12.40 0.61
N VAL A 49 2.25 -12.39 -0.49
CA VAL A 49 1.77 -13.63 -1.11
C VAL A 49 2.80 -14.26 -2.04
N THR A 50 3.75 -13.49 -2.59
CA THR A 50 4.73 -14.01 -3.55
C THR A 50 6.13 -14.22 -2.98
N ARG A 51 6.67 -13.25 -2.22
CA ARG A 51 8.09 -13.25 -1.82
C ARG A 51 8.51 -14.45 -0.96
N PRO A 52 7.72 -14.91 0.02
CA PRO A 52 8.12 -16.09 0.80
C PRO A 52 8.38 -17.30 -0.10
N PHE A 53 7.59 -17.49 -1.16
CA PHE A 53 7.79 -18.59 -2.09
C PHE A 53 8.96 -18.36 -3.03
N HIS A 54 9.22 -17.13 -3.49
CA HIS A 54 10.40 -16.83 -4.30
C HIS A 54 11.70 -17.14 -3.54
N ILE A 55 11.72 -16.91 -2.23
CA ILE A 55 12.89 -17.16 -1.37
C ILE A 55 13.02 -18.64 -1.02
N LEU A 56 11.93 -19.28 -0.58
CA LEU A 56 11.96 -20.66 -0.09
C LEU A 56 11.93 -21.70 -1.21
N PHE A 57 11.31 -21.37 -2.35
CA PHE A 57 11.04 -22.28 -3.46
C PHE A 57 11.26 -21.59 -4.82
N PRO A 58 12.50 -21.21 -5.18
CA PRO A 58 12.78 -20.44 -6.40
C PRO A 58 12.38 -21.16 -7.70
N GLY A 59 12.29 -22.50 -7.69
CA GLY A 59 11.78 -23.28 -8.83
C GLY A 59 10.28 -23.12 -9.08
N CYS A 60 9.54 -22.53 -8.14
CA CYS A 60 8.10 -22.32 -8.25
C CYS A 60 7.71 -20.89 -8.65
N THR A 61 8.67 -19.98 -8.82
CA THR A 61 8.45 -18.54 -9.08
C THR A 61 7.40 -18.28 -10.16
N ALA A 62 7.51 -18.92 -11.33
CA ALA A 62 6.57 -18.73 -12.44
C ALA A 62 5.10 -19.08 -12.09
N TYR A 63 4.88 -20.01 -11.15
CA TYR A 63 3.53 -20.39 -10.72
C TYR A 63 2.97 -19.42 -9.67
N VAL A 64 3.86 -18.86 -8.84
CA VAL A 64 3.49 -17.95 -7.75
C VAL A 64 3.30 -16.53 -8.25
N GLU A 65 4.00 -16.12 -9.32
CA GLU A 65 3.82 -14.81 -9.96
C GLU A 65 2.36 -14.53 -10.38
N VAL A 66 1.60 -15.58 -10.72
CA VAL A 66 0.16 -15.44 -11.05
C VAL A 66 -0.66 -14.92 -9.87
N LEU A 67 -0.25 -15.22 -8.63
CA LEU A 67 -0.94 -14.77 -7.41
C LEU A 67 -0.89 -13.24 -7.25
N ASP A 68 0.08 -12.60 -7.90
CA ASP A 68 0.24 -11.15 -7.93
C ASP A 68 -0.60 -10.48 -9.03
N SER A 69 -1.33 -11.25 -9.84
CA SER A 69 -2.21 -10.65 -10.84
C SER A 69 -3.34 -9.83 -10.19
N PRO A 70 -3.81 -8.73 -10.81
CA PRO A 70 -4.91 -7.93 -10.25
C PRO A 70 -6.17 -8.75 -9.94
N PHE A 71 -6.44 -9.79 -10.74
CA PHE A 71 -7.53 -10.73 -10.51
C PHE A 71 -7.33 -11.52 -9.20
N CYS A 72 -6.17 -12.17 -9.03
CA CYS A 72 -5.85 -12.92 -7.82
C CYS A 72 -5.79 -12.02 -6.58
N LEU A 73 -5.24 -10.82 -6.69
CA LEU A 73 -5.19 -9.84 -5.60
C LEU A 73 -6.59 -9.34 -5.22
N ALA A 74 -7.50 -9.18 -6.18
CA ALA A 74 -8.90 -8.87 -5.87
C ALA A 74 -9.58 -10.02 -5.11
N LEU A 75 -9.30 -11.28 -5.45
CA LEU A 75 -9.77 -12.43 -4.69
C LEU A 75 -9.19 -12.44 -3.27
N TRP A 76 -7.91 -12.14 -3.09
CA TRP A 76 -7.30 -12.00 -1.77
C TRP A 76 -7.96 -10.90 -0.94
N ALA A 77 -8.21 -9.72 -1.53
CA ALA A 77 -8.92 -8.63 -0.85
C ALA A 77 -10.33 -9.07 -0.42
N LEU A 78 -11.06 -9.78 -1.28
CA LEU A 78 -12.37 -10.35 -0.98
C LEU A 78 -12.30 -11.34 0.19
N MET A 79 -11.36 -12.29 0.16
CA MET A 79 -11.16 -13.28 1.20
C MET A 79 -10.79 -12.64 2.54
N LEU A 80 -9.78 -11.77 2.56
CA LEU A 80 -9.32 -11.09 3.77
C LEU A 80 -10.41 -10.19 4.36
N SER A 81 -11.23 -9.55 3.52
CA SER A 81 -12.35 -8.75 4.02
C SER A 81 -13.38 -9.58 4.79
N GLN A 82 -13.51 -10.89 4.52
CA GLN A 82 -14.45 -11.75 5.26
C GLN A 82 -14.04 -11.98 6.72
N ALA A 83 -12.78 -11.75 7.08
CA ALA A 83 -12.33 -11.79 8.47
C ALA A 83 -12.97 -10.67 9.32
N PHE A 84 -13.61 -9.69 8.69
CA PHE A 84 -14.30 -8.60 9.36
C PHE A 84 -15.82 -8.80 9.36
N ALA A 85 -16.46 -8.40 10.46
CA ALA A 85 -17.90 -8.49 10.64
C ALA A 85 -18.62 -7.20 10.26
N GLY A 86 -19.86 -7.32 9.79
CA GLY A 86 -20.79 -6.20 9.63
C GLY A 86 -20.28 -5.09 8.70
N PRO A 87 -20.50 -3.81 9.05
CA PRO A 87 -20.10 -2.65 8.22
C PRO A 87 -18.59 -2.60 7.91
N LEU A 88 -17.77 -3.14 8.82
CA LEU A 88 -16.31 -3.13 8.69
C LEU A 88 -15.82 -3.95 7.49
N ARG A 89 -16.56 -4.99 7.07
CA ARG A 89 -16.21 -5.82 5.90
C ARG A 89 -16.10 -5.00 4.62
N ARG A 90 -17.07 -4.11 4.37
CA ARG A 90 -17.08 -3.27 3.16
C ARG A 90 -16.00 -2.19 3.20
N ALA A 91 -15.71 -1.67 4.40
CA ALA A 91 -14.61 -0.74 4.60
C ALA A 91 -13.26 -1.43 4.36
N ALA A 92 -13.05 -2.61 4.94
CA ALA A 92 -11.85 -3.41 4.77
C ALA A 92 -11.60 -3.77 3.30
N LEU A 93 -12.63 -4.24 2.58
CA LEU A 93 -12.52 -4.54 1.16
C LEU A 93 -12.06 -3.32 0.35
N ARG A 94 -12.71 -2.15 0.56
CA ARG A 94 -12.31 -0.90 -0.12
C ARG A 94 -10.88 -0.49 0.18
N CYS A 95 -10.48 -0.55 1.46
CA CYS A 95 -9.14 -0.14 1.88
C CYS A 95 -8.07 -1.09 1.35
N LEU A 96 -8.29 -2.41 1.45
CA LEU A 96 -7.41 -3.43 0.89
C LEU A 96 -7.26 -3.23 -0.62
N SER A 97 -8.36 -3.08 -1.36
CA SER A 97 -8.33 -2.85 -2.80
C SER A 97 -7.62 -1.55 -3.18
N ALA A 98 -7.79 -0.47 -2.42
CA ALA A 98 -7.08 0.79 -2.65
C ALA A 98 -5.57 0.66 -2.37
N GLY A 99 -5.18 -0.08 -1.33
CA GLY A 99 -3.79 -0.39 -1.05
C GLY A 99 -3.15 -1.22 -2.17
N ILE A 100 -3.84 -2.28 -2.60
CA ILE A 100 -3.42 -3.14 -3.72
C ILE A 100 -3.26 -2.32 -4.99
N ALA A 101 -4.23 -1.47 -5.32
CA ALA A 101 -4.15 -0.62 -6.50
C ALA A 101 -2.92 0.30 -6.45
N THR A 102 -2.59 0.82 -5.26
CA THR A 102 -1.38 1.63 -5.05
C THR A 102 -0.12 0.82 -5.36
N HIS A 103 -0.04 -0.42 -4.87
CA HIS A 103 1.07 -1.33 -5.17
C HIS A 103 1.21 -1.58 -6.68
N VAL A 104 0.13 -2.01 -7.33
CA VAL A 104 0.13 -2.31 -8.78
C VAL A 104 0.55 -1.09 -9.61
N VAL A 105 0.09 0.11 -9.25
CA VAL A 105 0.48 1.34 -9.95
C VAL A 105 1.98 1.60 -9.82
N ILE A 106 2.56 1.41 -8.62
CA ILE A 106 4.00 1.59 -8.39
C ILE A 106 4.79 0.62 -9.27
N ASP A 107 4.39 -0.65 -9.29
CA ASP A 107 5.10 -1.68 -10.03
C ASP A 107 4.96 -1.49 -11.55
N LEU A 108 3.82 -1.02 -12.05
CA LEU A 108 3.68 -0.71 -13.48
C LEU A 108 4.62 0.39 -13.99
N VAL A 109 4.95 1.35 -13.12
CA VAL A 109 5.88 2.45 -13.44
C VAL A 109 7.33 1.95 -13.47
N GLN A 110 7.63 0.80 -12.88
CA GLN A 110 8.98 0.27 -12.79
C GLN A 110 9.33 -0.67 -13.92
N ARG A 111 10.60 -0.67 -14.29
CA ARG A 111 11.19 -1.61 -15.26
C ARG A 111 11.49 -2.92 -14.55
N HIS A 112 11.05 -4.03 -15.14
CA HIS A 112 11.28 -5.37 -14.59
C HIS A 112 12.43 -6.04 -15.37
N ILE A 113 13.40 -6.62 -14.67
CA ILE A 113 14.56 -7.30 -15.29
C ILE A 113 14.20 -8.74 -15.66
N ALA A 114 13.32 -9.39 -14.90
CA ALA A 114 12.73 -10.70 -15.16
C ALA A 114 11.33 -10.73 -14.54
N GLY A 115 10.39 -11.43 -15.19
CA GLY A 115 8.97 -11.41 -14.80
C GLY A 115 8.27 -10.08 -15.13
N GLY A 116 6.98 -10.01 -14.80
CA GLY A 116 6.20 -8.78 -14.94
C GLY A 116 4.73 -8.96 -14.54
N TYR A 117 4.01 -7.85 -14.42
CA TYR A 117 2.63 -7.88 -13.94
C TYR A 117 1.67 -8.41 -15.01
N MET A 118 1.06 -9.56 -14.74
CA MET A 118 -0.01 -10.12 -15.57
C MET A 118 -1.33 -9.36 -15.37
N LEU A 119 -1.40 -8.12 -15.87
CA LEU A 119 -2.53 -7.22 -15.64
C LEU A 119 -3.87 -7.78 -16.09
N LEU A 120 -3.86 -8.53 -17.18
CA LEU A 120 -5.07 -9.02 -17.85
C LEU A 120 -5.34 -10.50 -17.56
N PHE A 121 -4.65 -11.10 -16.60
CA PHE A 121 -4.97 -12.46 -16.16
C PHE A 121 -6.43 -12.52 -15.65
N PRO A 122 -7.20 -13.58 -15.95
CA PRO A 122 -6.83 -14.83 -16.62
C PRO A 122 -6.93 -14.81 -18.16
N PHE A 123 -7.25 -13.68 -18.77
CA PHE A 123 -7.45 -13.58 -20.22
C PHE A 123 -6.15 -13.46 -21.01
N SER A 124 -5.08 -12.97 -20.37
CA SER A 124 -3.75 -12.89 -20.96
C SER A 124 -2.68 -13.03 -19.89
N VAL A 125 -1.58 -13.69 -20.27
CA VAL A 125 -0.34 -13.81 -19.47
C VAL A 125 0.72 -12.81 -19.91
N ALA A 126 0.36 -11.86 -20.78
CA ALA A 126 1.27 -10.79 -21.16
C ALA A 126 1.57 -9.90 -19.95
N THR A 127 2.82 -9.47 -19.86
CA THR A 127 3.34 -8.69 -18.74
C THR A 127 3.73 -7.28 -19.19
N PRO A 128 2.77 -6.40 -19.52
CA PRO A 128 3.07 -5.04 -19.94
C PRO A 128 3.73 -4.25 -18.80
N THR A 129 4.78 -3.51 -19.11
CA THR A 129 5.45 -2.60 -18.17
C THR A 129 5.67 -1.25 -18.85
N TRP A 130 5.47 -0.14 -18.14
CA TRP A 130 5.82 1.19 -18.69
C TRP A 130 7.32 1.47 -18.59
N GLY A 131 8.01 0.86 -17.63
CA GLY A 131 9.47 0.86 -17.57
C GLY A 131 10.12 2.24 -17.37
N LEU A 132 9.42 3.14 -16.68
CA LEU A 132 9.83 4.53 -16.44
C LEU A 132 10.94 4.65 -15.40
N LEU A 133 11.00 3.71 -14.44
CA LEU A 133 12.01 3.70 -13.37
C LEU A 133 12.88 2.44 -13.45
N TRP A 134 14.19 2.59 -13.39
CA TRP A 134 15.09 1.43 -13.27
C TRP A 134 15.05 0.82 -11.86
N PRO A 135 15.23 -0.50 -11.71
CA PRO A 135 15.25 -1.18 -10.40
C PRO A 135 16.28 -0.62 -9.42
N GLU A 136 17.40 -0.12 -9.91
CA GLU A 136 18.46 0.45 -9.08
C GLU A 136 18.05 1.84 -8.55
N GLN A 137 17.27 2.57 -9.35
CA GLN A 137 16.69 3.86 -8.95
C GLN A 137 15.54 3.67 -7.97
N SER A 138 14.83 2.53 -8.00
CA SER A 138 13.69 2.28 -7.11
C SER A 138 14.11 2.22 -5.64
N VAL A 139 15.31 1.76 -5.31
CA VAL A 139 15.79 1.70 -3.91
C VAL A 139 16.06 3.11 -3.37
N GLY A 140 16.84 3.92 -4.10
CA GLY A 140 17.12 5.31 -3.70
C GLY A 140 15.86 6.16 -3.63
N LEU A 141 14.94 5.98 -4.59
CA LEU A 141 13.65 6.64 -4.60
C LEU A 141 12.76 6.18 -3.44
N SER A 142 12.73 4.90 -3.11
CA SER A 142 11.97 4.37 -1.96
C SER A 142 12.45 4.95 -0.64
N LEU A 143 13.76 5.05 -0.44
CA LEU A 143 14.35 5.71 0.73
C LEU A 143 14.02 7.21 0.78
N ALA A 144 14.09 7.91 -0.36
CA ALA A 144 13.73 9.32 -0.44
C ALA A 144 12.24 9.53 -0.10
N LEU A 145 11.35 8.70 -0.65
CA LEU A 145 9.91 8.75 -0.38
C LEU A 145 9.61 8.41 1.09
N ALA A 146 10.32 7.44 1.68
CA ALA A 146 10.20 7.13 3.10
C ALA A 146 10.64 8.31 3.98
N ALA A 147 11.73 8.99 3.62
CA ALA A 147 12.19 10.19 4.32
C ALA A 147 11.16 11.33 4.21
N VAL A 148 10.59 11.56 3.03
CA VAL A 148 9.52 12.56 2.84
C VAL A 148 8.29 12.19 3.66
N ALA A 149 7.85 10.93 3.62
CA ALA A 149 6.73 10.44 4.41
C ALA A 149 6.95 10.66 5.93
N LEU A 150 8.17 10.41 6.42
CA LEU A 150 8.56 10.66 7.79
C LEU A 150 8.52 12.16 8.15
N VAL A 151 9.03 13.02 7.27
CA VAL A 151 9.00 14.48 7.48
C VAL A 151 7.56 15.00 7.53
N VAL A 152 6.70 14.54 6.61
CA VAL A 152 5.28 14.88 6.58
C VAL A 152 4.60 14.41 7.87
N GLU A 153 4.86 13.19 8.33
CA GLU A 153 4.33 12.65 9.58
C GLU A 153 4.74 13.50 10.80
N ILE A 154 6.02 13.86 10.89
CA ILE A 154 6.52 14.72 11.97
C ILE A 154 5.85 16.09 11.92
N ALA A 155 5.71 16.69 10.73
CA ALA A 155 5.06 17.98 10.56
C ALA A 155 3.56 17.93 10.93
N ALA A 156 2.85 16.87 10.52
CA ALA A 156 1.46 16.64 10.86
C ALA A 156 1.27 16.47 12.38
N ARG A 157 2.12 15.68 13.05
CA ARG A 157 2.10 15.51 14.51
C ARG A 157 2.37 16.82 15.26
N ARG A 158 3.28 17.66 14.74
CA ARG A 158 3.55 18.98 15.31
C ARG A 158 2.35 19.93 15.19
N ARG A 159 1.60 19.86 14.08
CA ARG A 159 0.36 20.64 13.88
C ARG A 159 -0.81 20.12 14.73
N ARG A 160 -0.87 18.82 15.01
CA ARG A 160 -1.91 18.18 15.83
C ARG A 160 -1.64 18.26 17.34
N ARG A 161 -0.45 18.67 17.78
CA ARG A 161 -0.20 18.98 19.19
C ARG A 161 -1.01 20.23 19.54
N PRO A 162 -1.98 20.14 20.48
CA PRO A 162 -2.57 21.35 21.04
C PRO A 162 -1.45 22.17 21.66
N ALA A 163 -1.52 23.49 21.52
CA ALA A 163 -0.70 24.39 22.32
C ALA A 163 -1.01 24.08 23.79
N THR A 164 -0.15 23.29 24.44
CA THR A 164 -0.18 23.10 25.88
C THR A 164 -0.06 24.48 26.51
N GLY A 165 -1.09 24.85 27.26
CA GLY A 165 -1.38 26.21 27.68
C GLY A 165 -0.19 26.92 28.32
N THR A 166 0.09 28.09 27.78
CA THR A 166 0.80 29.17 28.49
C THR A 166 -0.27 30.11 29.03
N ASP A 167 -1.12 29.63 29.94
CA ASP A 167 -2.09 30.45 30.68
C ASP A 167 -2.22 29.88 32.09
N ALA A 168 -1.12 29.90 32.84
CA ALA A 168 -1.12 29.70 34.30
C ALA A 168 0.23 30.10 34.91
N ALA A 169 0.52 31.40 34.96
CA ALA A 169 1.44 31.99 35.93
C ALA A 169 0.99 33.45 36.18
N VAL A 170 -0.10 33.61 36.95
CA VAL A 170 -0.06 34.05 38.36
C VAL A 170 -0.09 35.58 38.45
N HIS A 171 -1.32 36.10 38.45
CA HIS A 171 -1.66 37.22 39.31
C HIS A 171 -1.60 36.71 40.75
N SER A 172 -0.57 37.13 41.48
CA SER A 172 -0.54 37.16 42.95
C SER A 172 0.21 38.40 43.36
#